data_AF-A0A1G1NT94-F1
#
_entry.id   AF-A0A1G1NT94-F1
#
_cell.length_a   1.000
_cell.length_b   1.000
_cell.length_c   1.000
_cell.angle_alpha   90.00
_cell.angle_beta   90.00
_cell.angle_gamma   90.00
#
_symmetry.space_group_name_H-M   'P 1'
#
loop_
_entity.id
_entity.type
_entity.pdbx_description
1 polymer ?
#
loop_
_entity_poly.entity_id
_entity_poly.type
_entity_poly.pdbx_seq_one_letter_code
_entity_poly.pdbx_strand_id
1 'polypeptide(L)'
;MKSKLITLSMVVLMSGTPYVFANEGQDHGAGQGPVMGHEGMMDQTMGETAAKAVEVGNKICPVSGNPAGDGKMGEAVKYEYNGKIYNLCCKMCVKDFKKDPEKYSKIAEEEVKKPSEQGENEEHHDHGHH
;
A
#
# COMPACT_ATOMS: atom_id res chain seq x y z
N MET A 1 -11.93 1.66 -37.35
CA MET A 1 -11.65 0.64 -38.39
C MET A 1 -11.42 -0.68 -37.67
N LYS A 2 -12.23 -1.69 -37.96
CA LYS A 2 -12.27 -2.99 -37.29
C LYS A 2 -11.54 -4.01 -38.17
N SER A 3 -10.50 -4.66 -37.67
CA SER A 3 -9.82 -5.80 -38.32
C SER A 3 -8.66 -6.25 -37.43
N LYS A 4 -8.36 -7.52 -37.14
CA LYS A 4 -8.87 -8.87 -37.44
C LYS A 4 -8.30 -9.73 -36.29
N LEU A 5 -9.10 -10.42 -35.48
CA LEU A 5 -9.42 -11.84 -35.61
C LEU A 5 -8.21 -12.76 -35.93
N ILE A 6 -7.93 -13.62 -34.95
CA ILE A 6 -7.60 -15.06 -35.06
C ILE A 6 -6.18 -15.42 -35.51
N THR A 7 -5.40 -16.01 -34.59
CA THR A 7 -4.69 -17.27 -34.83
C THR A 7 -4.49 -17.98 -33.50
N LEU A 8 -5.53 -18.72 -33.13
CA LEU A 8 -5.48 -19.89 -32.27
C LEU A 8 -4.48 -20.86 -32.92
N SER A 9 -3.28 -21.02 -32.35
CA SER A 9 -2.37 -22.10 -32.71
C SER A 9 -2.36 -23.12 -31.59
N MET A 10 -2.93 -24.28 -31.90
CA MET A 10 -3.04 -25.45 -31.05
C MET A 10 -1.67 -26.02 -30.68
N VAL A 11 -1.54 -26.39 -29.41
CA VAL A 11 -1.05 -27.69 -28.92
C VAL A 11 0.20 -28.28 -29.61
N VAL A 12 1.33 -28.19 -28.90
CA VAL A 12 2.38 -29.23 -28.88
C VAL A 12 2.76 -29.37 -27.39
N LEU A 13 2.14 -30.28 -26.64
CA LEU A 13 2.68 -31.62 -26.34
C LEU A 13 4.20 -31.62 -26.09
N MET A 14 4.61 -31.01 -24.98
CA MET A 14 5.89 -31.35 -24.34
C MET A 14 5.61 -32.28 -23.17
N SER A 15 5.58 -33.57 -23.53
CA SER A 15 6.22 -34.67 -22.81
C SER A 15 6.19 -34.60 -21.29
N GLY A 16 5.34 -35.45 -20.72
CA GLY A 16 5.32 -35.73 -19.29
C GLY A 16 6.65 -36.29 -18.78
N THR A 17 6.93 -35.95 -17.54
CA THR A 17 7.59 -36.86 -16.61
C THR A 17 6.64 -37.03 -15.42
N PRO A 18 6.13 -38.24 -15.14
CA PRO A 18 5.46 -38.52 -13.89
C PRO A 18 6.54 -38.74 -12.83
N TYR A 19 6.96 -37.68 -12.15
CA TYR A 19 7.65 -37.86 -10.87
C TYR A 19 6.61 -38.15 -9.81
N VAL A 20 6.28 -39.44 -9.75
CA VAL A 20 5.71 -40.14 -8.62
C VAL A 20 6.62 -39.90 -7.42
N PHE A 21 6.13 -39.15 -6.43
CA PHE A 21 6.53 -39.36 -5.05
C PHE A 21 5.31 -39.81 -4.28
N ALA A 22 5.19 -41.14 -4.19
CA ALA A 22 4.38 -41.79 -3.18
C ALA A 22 4.96 -41.45 -1.81
N ASN A 23 4.13 -40.94 -0.90
CA ASN A 23 4.42 -41.02 0.53
C ASN A 23 3.22 -41.64 1.22
N GLU A 24 3.20 -42.98 1.17
CA GLU A 24 2.37 -43.82 2.02
C GLU A 24 3.00 -43.77 3.43
N GLY A 25 2.38 -43.00 4.32
CA GLY A 25 2.72 -42.92 5.74
C GLY A 25 1.45 -43.07 6.57
N GLN A 26 0.89 -44.28 6.58
CA GLN A 26 -0.19 -44.68 7.47
C GLN A 26 0.38 -45.64 8.51
N ASP A 27 0.96 -45.10 9.58
CA ASP A 27 1.19 -45.82 10.83
C ASP A 27 0.36 -45.18 11.95
N HIS A 28 -0.66 -45.92 12.37
CA HIS A 28 -1.41 -45.66 13.60
C HIS A 28 -0.68 -46.33 14.76
N GLY A 29 -0.05 -45.54 15.63
CA GLY A 29 0.61 -46.03 16.84
C GLY A 29 0.43 -45.05 17.99
N ALA A 30 -0.42 -45.41 18.95
CA ALA A 30 -0.76 -44.64 20.13
C ALA A 30 0.45 -44.29 21.01
N GLY A 31 0.60 -43.00 21.33
CA GLY A 31 1.54 -42.50 22.33
C GLY A 31 1.10 -41.11 22.79
N GLN A 32 0.74 -41.00 24.06
CA GLN A 32 0.06 -39.87 24.67
C GLN A 32 1.03 -38.70 24.97
N GLY A 33 0.62 -37.47 24.64
CA GLY A 33 1.26 -36.24 25.14
C GLY A 33 0.93 -35.02 24.26
N PRO A 34 0.34 -33.92 24.79
CA PRO A 34 -0.05 -32.77 23.99
C PRO A 34 1.09 -31.77 23.89
N VAL A 35 1.59 -31.52 22.67
CA VAL A 35 2.21 -30.23 22.34
C VAL A 35 1.37 -29.54 21.26
N MET A 36 0.58 -28.58 21.73
CA MET A 36 0.03 -27.48 20.95
C MET A 36 1.21 -26.74 20.27
N GLY A 37 1.20 -26.26 19.03
CA GLY A 37 0.22 -26.22 17.95
C GLY A 37 0.82 -25.36 16.82
N HIS A 38 0.25 -25.53 15.63
CA HIS A 38 0.24 -24.64 14.47
C HIS A 38 1.54 -24.27 13.70
N GLU A 39 1.79 -25.04 12.63
CA GLU A 39 1.81 -24.57 11.22
C GLU A 39 1.96 -23.06 10.97
N GLY A 40 3.02 -22.71 10.24
CA GLY A 40 3.29 -21.35 9.79
C GLY A 40 4.39 -21.32 8.74
N MET A 41 3.96 -21.52 7.49
CA MET A 41 4.56 -21.14 6.21
C MET A 41 5.93 -20.44 6.20
N MET A 42 6.84 -20.98 5.36
CA MET A 42 7.56 -20.26 4.29
C MET A 42 7.41 -18.72 4.29
N ASP A 43 8.50 -18.00 4.51
CA ASP A 43 8.75 -16.77 3.73
C ASP A 43 10.24 -16.63 3.43
N GLN A 44 10.58 -17.07 2.23
CA GLN A 44 11.82 -16.75 1.55
C GLN A 44 11.76 -15.27 1.15
N THR A 45 12.29 -14.39 1.98
CA THR A 45 12.58 -13.00 1.56
C THR A 45 13.88 -12.95 0.75
N MET A 46 13.93 -13.71 -0.35
CA MET A 46 14.83 -13.45 -1.46
C MET A 46 13.99 -12.97 -2.63
N GLY A 47 13.96 -11.66 -2.80
CA GLY A 47 13.55 -11.02 -4.04
C GLY A 47 12.55 -9.91 -3.84
N GLU A 48 13.03 -8.71 -3.55
CA GLU A 48 12.69 -7.57 -4.41
C GLU A 48 13.65 -6.42 -4.11
N THR A 49 14.46 -6.04 -5.10
CA THR A 49 14.92 -4.65 -5.18
C THR A 49 13.72 -3.81 -5.62
N ALA A 50 12.62 -3.87 -4.87
CA ALA A 50 11.52 -2.93 -5.00
C ALA A 50 12.11 -1.59 -4.56
N ALA A 51 12.12 -0.62 -5.47
CA ALA A 51 12.49 0.75 -5.14
C ALA A 51 11.63 1.20 -3.95
N LYS A 52 12.18 1.10 -2.75
CA LYS A 52 11.44 1.31 -1.50
C LYS A 52 11.01 2.78 -1.50
N ALA A 53 9.71 3.01 -1.68
CA ALA A 53 9.20 4.36 -1.77
C ALA A 53 9.58 5.13 -0.50
N VAL A 54 10.16 6.32 -0.70
CA VAL A 54 10.72 7.12 0.40
C VAL A 54 9.58 7.85 1.07
N GLU A 55 9.37 7.61 2.37
CA GLU A 55 8.41 8.39 3.14
C GLU A 55 8.86 9.86 3.19
N VAL A 56 8.01 10.75 2.67
CA VAL A 56 8.26 12.20 2.69
C VAL A 56 8.20 12.71 4.12
N GLY A 57 7.33 12.12 4.95
CA GLY A 57 7.23 12.44 6.36
C GLY A 57 6.40 13.69 6.68
N ASN A 58 5.68 14.23 5.69
CA ASN A 58 4.82 15.40 5.82
C ASN A 58 3.79 15.18 6.95
N LYS A 59 3.65 16.18 7.83
CA LYS A 59 2.70 16.16 8.96
C LYS A 59 1.41 16.88 8.61
N ILE A 60 1.47 17.77 7.62
CA ILE A 60 0.32 18.52 7.11
C ILE A 60 -0.15 17.89 5.80
N CYS A 61 -1.46 17.73 5.65
CA CYS A 61 -2.08 17.23 4.44
C CYS A 61 -1.95 18.29 3.33
N PRO A 62 -1.23 18.03 2.22
CA PRO A 62 -0.99 19.01 1.16
C PRO A 62 -2.27 19.45 0.43
N VAL A 63 -3.35 18.66 0.53
CA VAL A 63 -4.63 18.94 -0.13
C VAL A 63 -5.48 19.90 0.70
N SER A 64 -5.62 19.60 1.99
CA SER A 64 -6.56 20.28 2.88
C SER A 64 -5.93 21.27 3.85
N GLY A 65 -4.60 21.33 3.97
CA GLY A 65 -3.89 22.16 4.97
C GLY A 65 -4.02 21.68 6.43
N ASN A 66 -4.94 20.77 6.69
CA ASN A 66 -5.14 20.13 7.98
C ASN A 66 -4.03 19.12 8.33
N PRO A 67 -3.80 18.79 9.62
CA PRO A 67 -2.87 17.75 10.00
C PRO A 67 -3.23 16.39 9.38
N ALA A 68 -2.24 15.66 8.87
CA ALA A 68 -2.47 14.39 8.19
C ALA A 68 -2.70 13.22 9.16
N GLY A 69 -2.51 13.41 10.47
CA GLY A 69 -2.56 12.33 11.47
C GLY A 69 -2.78 12.82 12.91
N ASP A 70 -3.55 13.88 13.11
CA ASP A 70 -3.92 14.39 14.44
C ASP A 70 -5.03 13.57 15.12
N GLY A 71 -5.52 12.51 14.47
CA GLY A 71 -6.56 11.63 15.02
C GLY A 71 -7.97 12.22 14.98
N LYS A 72 -8.14 13.53 14.73
CA LYS A 72 -9.49 14.14 14.58
C LYS A 72 -10.22 13.67 13.32
N MET A 73 -9.48 13.37 12.26
CA MET A 73 -10.01 12.84 10.99
C MET A 73 -9.73 11.33 10.78
N GLY A 74 -9.12 10.67 11.77
CA GLY A 74 -8.69 9.27 11.69
C GLY A 74 -7.20 9.10 11.37
N GLU A 75 -6.82 7.87 10.99
CA GLU A 75 -5.44 7.54 10.63
C GLU A 75 -5.03 8.15 9.29
N ALA A 76 -3.76 8.57 9.22
CA ALA A 76 -3.15 9.10 8.02
C ALA A 76 -3.20 8.06 6.88
N VAL A 77 -3.73 8.48 5.73
CA VAL A 77 -3.72 7.68 4.52
C VAL A 77 -2.42 7.93 3.77
N LYS A 78 -1.61 6.88 3.64
CA LYS A 78 -0.36 6.90 2.87
C LYS A 78 -0.66 6.72 1.38
N TYR A 79 -0.16 7.63 0.55
CA TYR A 79 -0.27 7.56 -0.90
C TYR A 79 1.10 7.66 -1.57
N GLU A 80 1.42 6.70 -2.44
CA GLU A 80 2.67 6.69 -3.19
C GLU A 80 2.54 7.46 -4.51
N TYR A 81 3.48 8.35 -4.77
CA TYR A 81 3.64 9.06 -6.02
C TYR A 81 5.12 9.32 -6.31
N ASN A 82 5.60 9.00 -7.52
CA ASN A 82 7.01 9.14 -7.91
C ASN A 82 8.01 8.48 -6.94
N GLY A 83 7.69 7.29 -6.43
CA GLY A 83 8.54 6.58 -5.46
C GLY A 83 8.68 7.30 -4.13
N LYS A 84 7.74 8.19 -3.80
CA LYS A 84 7.65 8.90 -2.53
C LYS A 84 6.28 8.64 -1.89
N ILE A 85 6.25 8.47 -0.58
CA ILE A 85 5.01 8.25 0.18
C ILE A 85 4.61 9.54 0.88
N TYR A 86 3.40 10.01 0.58
CA TYR A 86 2.79 11.22 1.13
C TYR A 86 1.67 10.84 2.10
N ASN A 87 1.61 11.53 3.24
CA ASN A 87 0.55 11.36 4.24
C ASN A 87 -0.62 12.31 3.93
N LEU A 88 -1.84 11.77 3.90
CA LEU A 88 -3.07 12.52 3.65
C LEU A 88 -4.05 12.27 4.81
N CYS A 89 -4.83 13.30 5.20
CA CYS A 89 -5.73 13.17 6.35
C CYS A 89 -6.95 12.27 6.10
N CYS A 90 -7.34 12.03 4.84
CA CYS A 90 -8.50 11.21 4.50
C CYS A 90 -8.50 10.68 3.06
N LYS A 91 -9.40 9.72 2.78
CA LYS A 91 -9.58 9.13 1.44
C LYS A 91 -10.07 10.14 0.39
N MET A 92 -10.77 11.20 0.79
CA MET A 92 -11.20 12.25 -0.13
C MET A 92 -9.99 13.05 -0.63
N CYS A 93 -9.04 13.37 0.27
CA CYS A 93 -7.80 14.01 -0.11
C CYS A 93 -6.98 13.17 -1.10
N VAL A 94 -7.03 11.83 -1.03
CA VAL A 94 -6.40 10.97 -2.06
C VAL A 94 -6.98 11.23 -3.45
N LYS A 95 -8.29 11.44 -3.56
CA LYS A 95 -8.95 11.70 -4.85
C LYS A 95 -8.51 13.03 -5.43
N ASP A 96 -8.42 14.07 -4.60
CA ASP A 96 -7.97 15.39 -5.05
C ASP A 96 -6.47 15.41 -5.32
N PHE A 97 -5.65 14.71 -4.51
CA PHE A 97 -4.24 14.51 -4.78
C PHE A 97 -4.03 13.87 -6.16
N LYS A 98 -4.86 12.89 -6.54
CA LYS A 98 -4.79 12.24 -7.87
C LYS A 98 -5.16 13.16 -9.04
N LYS A 99 -5.90 14.25 -8.81
CA LYS A 99 -6.24 15.20 -9.88
C LYS A 99 -5.02 16.04 -10.27
N ASP A 100 -4.26 16.50 -9.27
CA ASP A 100 -3.09 17.36 -9.46
C ASP A 100 -1.88 16.90 -8.62
N PRO A 101 -1.36 15.68 -8.83
CA PRO A 101 -0.40 15.07 -7.92
C PRO A 101 0.94 15.83 -7.85
N GLU A 102 1.37 16.48 -8.95
CA GLU A 102 2.57 17.32 -8.95
C GLU A 102 2.45 18.57 -8.08
N LYS A 103 1.26 19.18 -8.01
CA LYS A 103 1.01 20.37 -7.19
C LYS A 103 1.13 19.99 -5.72
N TYR A 104 0.41 18.94 -5.33
CA TYR A 104 0.32 18.52 -3.93
C TYR A 104 1.59 17.83 -3.42
N SER A 105 2.31 17.11 -4.28
CA SER A 105 3.60 16.53 -3.93
C SER A 105 4.64 17.60 -3.59
N LYS A 106 4.66 18.71 -4.33
CA LYS A 106 5.55 19.86 -4.05
C LYS A 106 5.22 20.49 -2.71
N ILE A 107 3.94 20.74 -2.41
CA ILE A 107 3.51 21.32 -1.13
C ILE A 107 3.99 20.47 0.06
N ALA A 108 3.78 19.14 -0.01
CA ALA A 108 4.22 18.23 1.03
C ALA A 108 5.76 18.16 1.18
N GLU A 109 6.49 18.21 0.06
CA GLU A 109 7.95 18.27 0.09
C GLU A 109 8.50 19.60 0.61
N GLU A 110 7.81 20.71 0.37
CA GLU A 110 8.19 22.02 0.90
C GLU A 110 7.96 22.14 2.40
N GLU A 111 6.87 21.54 2.93
CA GLU A 111 6.61 21.46 4.37
C GLU A 111 7.79 20.82 5.11
N VAL A 112 8.30 19.69 4.59
CA VAL A 112 9.38 18.96 5.26
C VAL A 112 10.77 19.56 5.02
N LYS A 113 10.94 20.43 4.00
CA LYS A 113 12.22 21.09 3.70
C LYS A 113 12.46 22.38 4.49
N LYS A 114 11.43 22.96 5.11
CA LYS A 114 11.55 24.18 5.92
C LYS A 114 11.43 23.83 7.40
N PRO A 115 12.53 23.70 8.16
CA PRO A 115 12.44 23.78 9.61
C PRO A 115 11.99 25.20 9.95
N SER A 116 10.88 25.33 10.68
CA SER A 116 10.34 26.56 11.28
C SER A 116 9.99 27.70 10.32
N GLU A 117 8.69 27.90 10.08
CA GLU A 117 7.94 29.16 10.28
C GLU A 117 6.69 29.12 9.39
N GLN A 118 5.50 29.28 10.00
CA GLN A 118 4.13 29.42 9.43
C GLN A 118 3.35 28.10 9.22
N GLY A 119 2.14 27.91 9.77
CA GLY A 119 1.29 28.84 10.49
C GLY A 119 0.15 28.12 11.22
N GLU A 120 0.05 28.46 12.50
CA GLU A 120 -1.18 28.47 13.26
C GLU A 120 -1.95 29.72 12.83
N ASN A 121 -2.96 29.58 11.96
CA ASN A 121 -4.05 30.56 11.81
C ASN A 121 -5.26 29.96 11.05
N GLU A 122 -5.82 28.86 11.53
CA GLU A 122 -7.25 28.62 11.28
C GLU A 122 -8.06 29.31 12.38
N GLU A 123 -8.16 30.63 12.21
CA GLU A 123 -9.13 31.47 12.91
C GLU A 123 -10.53 31.13 12.39
N HIS A 124 -11.32 30.53 13.27
CA HIS A 124 -12.78 30.60 13.39
C HIS A 124 -13.56 30.99 12.12
N HIS A 125 -14.25 30.01 11.52
CA HIS A 125 -15.52 30.29 10.85
C HIS A 125 -16.65 29.66 11.65
N ASP A 126 -17.15 30.45 12.61
CA ASP A 126 -18.48 30.28 13.17
C ASP A 126 -19.49 30.58 12.06
N HIS A 127 -19.99 29.54 11.41
CA HIS A 127 -21.19 29.64 10.59
C HIS A 127 -22.39 29.47 11.53
N GLY A 128 -22.80 30.58 12.12
CA GLY A 128 -23.97 30.65 12.99
C GLY A 128 -25.22 30.08 12.34
N HIS A 129 -26.02 29.37 13.15
CA HIS A 129 -27.41 29.07 12.84
C HIS A 129 -28.24 28.99 14.12
N HIS A 130 -29.24 29.90 14.18
CA HIS A 130 -30.41 30.01 15.06
C HIS A 130 -30.26 30.64 16.45
#